data_AF-K0W9F6-F1
#
_entry.id   AF-K0W9F6-F1
#
_cell.length_a   1.000
_cell.length_b   1.000
_cell.length_c   1.000
_cell.angle_alpha   90.00
_cell.angle_beta   90.00
_cell.angle_gamma   90.00
#
_symmetry.space_group_name_H-M   'P 1'
#
loop_
_entity.id
_entity.type
_entity.pdbx_description
1 polymer ?
#
loop_
_entity_poly.entity_id
_entity_poly.type
_entity_poly.pdbx_seq_one_letter_code
_entity_poly.pdbx_strand_id
1 'polypeptide(L)'
;MTIPEISRRTLLKGTALLLASTALARQALAQAALSGGRLVVAADSEPKNLNPAIVASNGVFFVASKVIEPLAEASFDGKDGLAPRLATSWEGSPDGLTVTFKLRDGVTWHDGKPFT
;
A
#
# COMPACT_ATOMS: atom_id res chain seq x y z
N MET A 1 -42.68 -25.74 -40.46
CA MET A 1 -41.77 -25.25 -39.40
C MET A 1 -40.85 -26.41 -39.02
N THR A 2 -39.63 -26.45 -39.57
CA THR A 2 -38.69 -27.58 -39.39
C THR A 2 -37.71 -27.27 -38.27
N ILE A 3 -37.64 -28.14 -37.27
CA ILE A 3 -36.68 -28.04 -36.16
C ILE A 3 -35.28 -28.39 -36.71
N PRO A 4 -34.24 -27.57 -36.52
CA PRO A 4 -32.91 -27.87 -37.02
C PRO A 4 -32.33 -29.10 -36.29
N GLU A 5 -31.86 -30.10 -37.03
CA GLU A 5 -31.15 -31.26 -36.46
C GLU A 5 -29.76 -30.84 -35.97
N ILE A 6 -29.51 -31.01 -34.67
CA ILE A 6 -28.21 -30.74 -34.06
C ILE A 6 -27.32 -31.97 -34.24
N SER A 7 -26.30 -31.87 -35.10
CA SER A 7 -25.32 -32.95 -35.28
C SER A 7 -24.31 -33.01 -34.12
N ARG A 8 -23.75 -34.21 -33.84
CA ARG A 8 -22.65 -34.40 -32.87
C ARG A 8 -21.46 -33.46 -33.11
N ARG A 9 -21.18 -33.18 -34.39
CA ARG A 9 -20.10 -32.26 -34.81
C ARG A 9 -20.41 -30.81 -34.43
N THR A 10 -21.67 -30.41 -34.49
CA THR A 10 -22.13 -29.08 -34.07
C THR A 10 -22.02 -28.93 -32.56
N LEU A 11 -22.38 -29.98 -31.81
CA LEU A 11 -22.25 -30.01 -30.35
C LEU A 11 -20.78 -29.92 -29.90
N LEU A 12 -19.89 -30.73 -30.48
CA LEU A 12 -18.46 -30.74 -30.16
C LEU A 12 -17.76 -29.40 -30.47
N LYS A 13 -18.13 -28.74 -31.57
CA LYS A 13 -17.63 -27.40 -31.90
C LYS A 13 -18.14 -26.35 -30.92
N GLY A 14 -19.40 -26.45 -30.50
CA GLY A 14 -20.00 -25.54 -29.51
C GLY A 14 -19.32 -25.64 -28.14
N THR A 15 -19.07 -26.86 -27.64
CA THR A 15 -18.36 -27.06 -26.38
C THR A 15 -16.89 -26.63 -26.45
N ALA A 16 -16.20 -26.88 -27.56
CA ALA A 16 -14.84 -26.37 -27.76
C ALA A 16 -14.79 -24.83 -27.73
N LEU A 17 -15.77 -24.16 -28.33
CA LEU A 17 -15.87 -22.70 -28.33
C LEU A 17 -16.17 -22.12 -26.93
N LEU A 18 -17.05 -22.79 -26.18
CA LEU A 18 -17.36 -22.45 -24.78
C LEU A 18 -16.17 -22.66 -23.84
N LEU A 19 -15.37 -23.72 -24.03
CA LEU A 19 -14.17 -23.93 -23.23
C LEU A 19 -13.09 -22.89 -23.56
N ALA A 20 -12.89 -22.57 -24.84
CA ALA A 20 -11.93 -21.56 -25.28
C ALA A 20 -12.26 -20.15 -24.74
N SER A 21 -13.55 -19.79 -24.62
CA SER A 21 -13.95 -18.48 -24.10
C SER A 21 -13.61 -18.31 -22.61
N THR A 22 -13.72 -19.38 -21.80
CA THR A 22 -13.33 -19.34 -20.38
C THR A 22 -11.83 -19.22 -20.16
N ALA A 23 -11.01 -19.77 -21.07
CA ALA A 23 -9.56 -19.71 -20.99
C ALA A 23 -9.01 -18.29 -21.28
N LEU A 24 -9.63 -17.58 -22.22
CA LEU A 24 -9.26 -16.20 -22.57
C LEU A 24 -9.61 -15.20 -21.44
N ALA A 25 -10.72 -15.41 -20.74
CA ALA A 25 -11.13 -14.57 -19.62
C ALA A 25 -10.14 -14.63 -18.44
N ARG A 26 -9.50 -15.78 -18.19
CA ARG A 26 -8.47 -15.94 -17.15
C ARG A 26 -7.20 -15.15 -17.43
N GLN A 27 -6.81 -15.00 -18.70
CA GLN A 27 -5.61 -14.24 -19.07
C GLN A 27 -5.82 -12.72 -18.90
N ALA A 28 -7.06 -12.23 -19.03
CA ALA A 28 -7.40 -10.82 -18.88
C ALA A 28 -7.50 -10.35 -17.41
N LEU A 29 -7.53 -11.27 -16.45
CA LEU A 29 -7.51 -10.98 -15.01
C LEU A 29 -6.10 -11.10 -14.40
N ALA A 30 -5.11 -11.46 -15.21
CA ALA A 30 -3.73 -11.67 -14.80
C ALA A 30 -2.79 -10.53 -15.22
N GLN A 31 -3.31 -9.40 -15.72
CA GLN A 31 -2.51 -8.21 -15.92
C GLN A 31 -1.85 -7.82 -14.59
N ALA A 32 -0.53 -7.96 -14.54
CA ALA A 32 0.27 -7.49 -13.42
C ALA A 32 -0.03 -6.01 -13.17
N ALA A 33 -0.12 -5.62 -11.90
CA ALA A 33 -0.22 -4.21 -11.54
C ALA A 33 0.91 -3.45 -12.24
N LEU A 34 0.56 -2.39 -12.97
CA LEU A 34 1.56 -1.51 -13.58
C LEU A 34 2.41 -0.92 -12.44
N SER A 35 3.71 -1.20 -12.48
CA SER A 35 4.65 -0.64 -11.51
C SER A 35 5.01 0.78 -11.90
N GLY A 36 4.95 1.70 -10.93
CA GLY A 36 5.22 3.12 -11.14
C GLY A 36 4.04 3.92 -11.70
N GLY A 37 4.32 5.16 -12.11
CA GLY A 37 3.32 6.10 -12.61
C GLY A 37 3.19 7.35 -11.75
N ARG A 38 2.21 8.19 -12.10
CA ARG A 38 1.92 9.45 -11.40
C ARG A 38 0.55 9.36 -10.73
N LEU A 39 0.55 9.43 -9.40
CA LEU A 39 -0.66 9.63 -8.62
C LEU A 39 -0.91 11.13 -8.45
N VAL A 40 -2.10 11.59 -8.81
CA VAL A 40 -2.56 12.96 -8.54
C VAL A 40 -3.70 12.88 -7.54
N VAL A 41 -3.53 13.53 -6.40
CA VAL A 41 -4.54 13.61 -5.34
C VAL A 41 -4.87 15.08 -5.10
N ALA A 42 -6.15 15.40 -4.97
CA ALA A 42 -6.58 16.73 -4.56
C ALA A 42 -6.22 16.97 -3.09
N ALA A 43 -5.50 18.05 -2.82
CA ALA A 43 -5.31 18.56 -1.47
C ALA A 43 -6.44 19.55 -1.14
N ASP A 44 -6.90 19.54 0.11
CA ASP A 44 -7.98 20.41 0.59
C ASP A 44 -7.51 21.82 0.97
N SER A 45 -6.20 22.01 1.14
CA SER A 45 -5.59 23.24 1.63
C SER A 45 -4.12 23.36 1.20
N GLU A 46 -3.64 24.59 1.07
CA GLU A 46 -2.22 24.88 0.84
C GLU A 46 -1.47 25.01 2.18
N PRO A 47 -0.45 24.17 2.45
CA PRO A 47 0.32 24.26 3.69
C PRO A 47 1.25 25.47 3.66
N LYS A 48 1.25 26.28 4.74
CA LYS A 48 2.13 27.46 4.87
C LYS A 48 3.62 27.12 4.97
N ASN A 49 3.93 25.90 5.41
CA ASN A 49 5.27 25.33 5.49
C ASN A 49 5.17 23.80 5.52
N LEU A 50 6.30 23.10 5.42
CA LEU A 50 6.36 21.63 5.41
C LEU A 50 6.97 21.04 6.69
N ASN A 51 7.16 21.85 7.74
CA ASN A 51 7.82 21.40 8.96
C ASN A 51 6.78 21.07 10.03
N PRO A 52 6.49 19.77 10.27
CA PRO A 52 5.50 19.36 11.26
C PRO A 52 5.90 19.70 12.71
N ALA A 53 7.18 20.00 12.96
CA ALA A 53 7.63 20.44 14.28
C ALA A 53 7.27 21.91 14.58
N ILE A 54 6.95 22.72 13.56
CA ILE A 54 6.54 24.12 13.72
C ILE A 54 5.02 24.24 13.81
N VAL A 55 4.29 23.54 12.93
CA VAL A 55 2.83 23.60 12.86
C VAL A 55 2.24 22.21 12.73
N ALA A 56 1.46 21.81 13.72
CA ALA A 56 0.63 20.60 13.66
C ALA A 56 -0.71 20.93 12.97
N SER A 57 -0.83 20.61 11.67
CA SER A 57 -2.09 20.75 10.94
C SER A 57 -2.23 19.69 9.85
N ASN A 58 -3.48 19.35 9.48
CA ASN A 58 -3.76 18.32 8.48
C ASN A 58 -3.08 18.60 7.14
N GLY A 59 -3.11 19.83 6.65
CA GLY A 59 -2.45 20.20 5.38
C GLY A 59 -0.93 20.00 5.42
N VAL A 60 -0.28 20.32 6.54
CA VAL A 60 1.17 20.07 6.73
C VAL A 60 1.45 18.56 6.76
N PHE A 61 0.70 17.80 7.56
CA PHE A 61 0.88 16.35 7.68
C PHE A 61 0.56 15.59 6.38
N PHE A 62 -0.38 16.09 5.57
CA PHE A 62 -0.73 15.50 4.28
C PHE A 62 0.50 15.35 3.37
N VAL A 63 1.35 16.38 3.34
CA VAL A 63 2.61 16.38 2.58
C VAL A 63 3.77 15.81 3.39
N ALA A 64 3.96 16.26 4.63
CA ALA A 64 5.13 15.90 5.44
C ALA A 64 5.23 14.40 5.72
N SER A 65 4.09 13.69 5.87
CA SER A 65 4.06 12.23 6.03
C SER A 65 4.58 11.43 4.82
N LYS A 66 4.87 12.10 3.69
CA LYS A 66 5.49 11.47 2.51
C LYS A 66 6.99 11.75 2.42
N VAL A 67 7.52 12.59 3.30
CA VAL A 67 8.91 13.05 3.30
C VAL A 67 9.62 12.69 4.61
N ILE A 68 8.89 12.62 5.72
CA ILE A 68 9.39 12.34 7.07
C ILE A 68 8.66 11.11 7.61
N GLU A 69 9.42 10.18 8.19
CA GLU A 69 8.92 8.93 8.77
C GLU A 69 9.05 8.98 10.31
N PRO A 70 8.02 8.62 11.10
CA PRO A 70 8.11 8.55 12.55
C PRO A 70 8.84 7.29 13.05
N LEU A 71 9.08 7.21 14.36
CA LEU A 71 9.60 5.99 15.00
C LEU A 71 8.59 4.84 14.97
N ALA A 72 7.33 5.14 15.28
CA ALA A 72 6.20 4.22 15.23
C ALA A 72 4.93 4.99 14.82
N GLU A 73 3.91 4.27 14.37
CA GLU A 73 2.63 4.85 13.95
C GLU A 73 1.47 4.18 14.68
N ALA A 74 0.40 4.92 15.00
CA ALA A 74 -0.80 4.35 15.61
C ALA A 74 -1.43 3.30 14.69
N SER A 75 -1.81 2.16 15.25
CA SER A 75 -2.40 1.06 14.49
C SER A 75 -3.37 0.26 15.35
N PHE A 76 -4.55 -0.05 14.80
CA PHE A 76 -5.53 -0.92 15.44
C PHE A 76 -5.04 -2.38 15.56
N ASP A 77 -4.24 -2.81 14.59
CA ASP A 77 -3.74 -4.19 14.50
C ASP A 77 -2.34 -4.33 15.12
N GLY A 78 -1.73 -3.19 15.50
CA GLY A 78 -0.40 -3.12 16.08
C GLY A 78 -0.38 -3.61 17.52
N LYS A 79 0.71 -4.29 17.89
CA LYS A 79 0.97 -4.60 19.30
C LYS A 79 1.04 -3.29 20.09
N ASP A 80 0.32 -3.25 21.22
CA ASP A 80 0.21 -2.07 22.09
C ASP A 80 -0.36 -0.82 21.38
N GLY A 81 -1.12 -1.02 20.29
CA GLY A 81 -1.72 0.06 19.50
C GLY A 81 -0.75 0.76 18.54
N LEU A 82 0.44 0.18 18.31
CA LEU A 82 1.49 0.79 17.50
C LEU A 82 2.03 -0.19 16.43
N ALA A 83 2.26 0.35 15.24
CA ALA A 83 2.95 -0.31 14.14
C ALA A 83 4.40 0.21 14.01
N PRO A 84 5.39 -0.68 13.80
CA PRO A 84 6.77 -0.28 13.57
C PRO A 84 6.94 0.61 12.32
N ARG A 85 7.85 1.58 12.40
CA ARG A 85 8.35 2.40 11.28
C ARG A 85 9.88 2.44 11.29
N LEU A 86 10.49 3.55 11.73
CA LEU A 86 11.93 3.66 11.93
C LEU A 86 12.42 2.91 13.17
N ALA A 87 11.57 2.71 14.19
CA ALA A 87 11.84 1.82 15.30
C ALA A 87 11.20 0.44 15.05
N THR A 88 11.97 -0.62 15.28
CA THR A 88 11.51 -2.02 15.17
C THR A 88 10.90 -2.56 16.45
N SER A 89 11.27 -1.98 17.61
CA SER A 89 10.72 -2.32 18.91
C SER A 89 10.94 -1.19 19.91
N TRP A 90 10.22 -1.24 21.03
CA TRP A 90 10.30 -0.27 22.12
C TRP A 90 10.08 -0.95 23.47
N GLU A 91 10.68 -0.39 24.51
CA GLU A 91 10.54 -0.84 25.90
C GLU A 91 10.41 0.38 26.82
N GLY A 92 9.36 0.41 27.62
CA GLY A 92 9.14 1.45 28.63
C GLY A 92 9.71 1.05 29.99
N SER A 93 10.27 2.00 30.73
CA SER A 93 10.70 1.79 32.11
C SER A 93 9.51 1.57 33.05
N PRO A 94 9.71 0.92 34.20
CA PRO A 94 8.62 0.68 35.17
C PRO A 94 7.93 1.95 35.69
N ASP A 95 8.65 3.09 35.73
CA ASP A 95 8.11 4.39 36.15
C ASP A 95 7.42 5.18 35.00
N GLY A 96 7.49 4.68 33.77
CA GLY A 96 6.91 5.31 32.58
C GLY A 96 7.62 6.58 32.11
N LEU A 97 8.80 6.90 32.65
CA LEU A 97 9.53 8.14 32.32
C LEU A 97 10.63 7.95 31.26
N THR A 98 10.96 6.71 30.94
CA THR A 98 11.97 6.37 29.92
C THR A 98 11.39 5.39 28.91
N VAL A 99 11.69 5.61 27.64
CA VAL A 99 11.39 4.66 26.57
C VAL A 99 12.67 4.44 25.77
N THR A 100 13.04 3.16 25.61
CA THR A 100 14.15 2.75 24.75
C THR A 100 13.60 2.24 23.43
N PHE A 101 14.07 2.80 22.32
CA PHE A 101 13.71 2.35 20.97
C PHE A 101 14.86 1.58 20.35
N LYS A 102 14.55 0.45 19.69
CA LYS A 102 15.49 -0.20 18.77
C LYS A 102 15.22 0.32 17.36
N LEU A 103 16.20 1.01 16.79
CA LEU A 103 16.09 1.57 15.44
C LEU A 103 16.33 0.51 14.36
N ARG A 104 15.80 0.77 13.16
CA ARG A 104 16.06 -0.03 11.96
C ARG A 104 17.48 0.23 11.46
N ASP A 105 18.19 -0.85 11.17
CA ASP A 105 19.55 -0.79 10.63
C ASP A 105 19.55 -0.40 9.15
N GLY A 106 20.63 0.25 8.71
CA GLY A 106 20.88 0.57 7.30
C GLY A 106 19.97 1.63 6.70
N VAL A 107 19.24 2.39 7.53
CA VAL A 107 18.45 3.53 7.08
C VAL A 107 19.37 4.72 6.79
N THR A 108 19.10 5.42 5.69
CA THR A 108 19.80 6.65 5.31
C THR A 108 18.80 7.78 5.14
N TRP A 109 19.23 8.99 5.48
CA TRP A 109 18.55 10.22 5.06
C TRP A 109 18.61 10.37 3.54
N HIS A 110 17.76 11.25 3.01
CA HIS A 110 17.69 11.53 1.57
C HIS A 110 18.97 12.17 1.01
N ASP A 111 19.84 12.72 1.87
CA ASP A 111 21.17 13.23 1.50
C ASP A 111 22.28 12.15 1.56
N GLY A 112 21.91 10.90 1.84
CA GLY A 112 22.81 9.75 1.91
C GLY A 112 23.50 9.56 3.27
N LYS A 113 23.32 10.46 4.24
CA LYS A 113 23.87 10.27 5.59
C LYS A 113 23.16 9.12 6.32
N PRO A 114 23.86 8.33 7.15
CA PRO A 114 23.22 7.32 8.00
C PRO A 114 22.19 7.95 8.95
N PHE A 115 21.07 7.26 9.15
CA PHE A 115 20.17 7.49 10.28
C PHE A 115 20.70 6.74 11.49
N THR A 116 20.91 7.45 12.59
CA THR A 116 21.55 6.94 13.82
C THR A 116 20.85 7.49 15.04
#